data_AF-D5HNE5-F1
#
_entry.id   AF-D5HNE5-F1
#
_cell.length_a   1.000
_cell.length_b   1.000
_cell.length_c   1.000
_cell.angle_alpha   90.00
_cell.angle_beta   90.00
_cell.angle_gamma   90.00
#
_symmetry.space_group_name_H-M   'P 1'
#
loop_
_entity.id
_entity.type
_entity.pdbx_description
1 polymer ?
#
loop_
_entity_poly.entity_id
_entity_poly.type
_entity_poly.pdbx_seq_one_letter_code
_entity_poly.pdbx_strand_id
1 'polypeptide(L)'
;PPAAGAELSGVFQVMGILECHFINGTEKVRFVERHIYNRQQHLMFDSDVGHYVGFTPYGERNARDWNSDPVYMEQKRTSVDWLCRHNYEVSRPFSVERRVPPSVSISLVPPSSSQPGPGRLLCSVVDFYPAA
;
A
#
# COMPACT_ATOMS: atom_id res chain seq x y z
N PRO A 1 20.84 -7.26 42.78
CA PRO A 1 20.16 -7.75 41.56
C PRO A 1 18.77 -7.10 41.43
N PRO A 2 18.54 -6.18 40.48
CA PRO A 2 17.19 -5.67 40.28
C PRO A 2 16.34 -6.78 39.68
N ALA A 3 15.15 -6.90 40.25
CA ALA A 3 14.17 -7.93 40.00
C ALA A 3 13.72 -7.96 38.54
N ALA A 4 13.41 -9.16 38.05
CA ALA A 4 12.58 -9.36 36.87
C ALA A 4 11.16 -8.81 37.17
N GLY A 5 11.03 -7.49 37.11
CA GLY A 5 9.74 -6.80 37.14
C GLY A 5 9.07 -6.95 35.78
N ALA A 6 7.78 -7.24 35.79
CA ALA A 6 6.94 -7.26 34.60
C ALA A 6 6.87 -5.86 33.98
N GLU A 7 7.85 -5.46 33.15
CA GLU A 7 7.74 -4.28 32.26
C GLU A 7 8.83 -4.22 31.17
N LEU A 8 9.19 -5.36 30.57
CA LEU A 8 9.89 -5.38 29.27
C LEU A 8 9.01 -6.05 28.21
N SER A 9 7.78 -5.54 28.04
CA SER A 9 6.98 -5.89 26.87
C SER A 9 7.49 -5.13 25.66
N GLY A 10 8.62 -5.59 25.10
CA GLY A 10 9.13 -5.09 23.83
C GLY A 10 8.35 -5.72 22.68
N VAL A 11 7.79 -4.89 21.80
CA VAL A 11 7.24 -5.37 20.52
C VAL A 11 8.29 -5.19 19.44
N PHE A 12 8.59 -6.28 18.75
CA PHE A 12 9.42 -6.29 17.56
C PHE A 12 8.56 -6.68 16.38
N GLN A 13 8.48 -5.79 15.38
CA GLN A 13 7.70 -6.02 14.18
C GLN A 13 8.60 -5.92 12.94
N VAL A 14 8.51 -6.92 12.07
CA VAL A 14 9.08 -6.86 10.72
C VAL A 14 7.91 -6.90 9.74
N MET A 15 7.90 -5.96 8.81
CA MET A 15 6.87 -5.86 7.78
C MET A 15 7.51 -5.71 6.41
N GLY A 16 7.05 -6.53 5.46
CA GLY A 16 7.36 -6.40 4.04
C GLY A 16 6.14 -5.89 3.29
N ILE A 17 6.32 -4.92 2.41
CA ILE A 17 5.28 -4.44 1.50
C ILE A 17 5.77 -4.63 0.07
N LEU A 18 4.97 -5.30 -0.75
CA LEU A 18 5.20 -5.48 -2.18
C LEU A 18 4.12 -4.70 -2.93
N GLU A 19 4.52 -3.62 -3.59
CA GLU A 19 3.63 -2.67 -4.27
C GLU A 19 3.82 -2.77 -5.78
N CYS A 20 2.72 -2.92 -6.51
CA CYS A 20 2.68 -2.82 -7.97
C CYS A 20 1.87 -1.57 -8.35
N HIS A 21 2.56 -0.55 -8.87
CA HIS A 21 1.93 0.68 -9.35
C HIS A 21 1.65 0.56 -10.84
N PHE A 22 0.37 0.63 -11.21
CA PHE A 22 -0.12 0.51 -12.58
C PHE A 22 -0.47 1.90 -13.12
N ILE A 23 0.26 2.36 -14.13
CA ILE A 23 0.07 3.66 -14.77
C ILE A 23 -0.42 3.40 -16.20
N ASN A 24 -1.61 3.93 -16.53
CA ASN A 24 -2.32 3.64 -17.78
C ASN A 24 -2.51 2.13 -18.01
N GLY A 25 -3.12 1.46 -17.02
CA GLY A 25 -3.27 0.02 -17.03
C GLY A 25 -1.92 -0.66 -16.83
N THR A 26 -1.54 -1.55 -17.74
CA THR A 26 -0.23 -2.21 -17.69
C THR A 26 0.81 -1.53 -18.58
N GLU A 27 0.53 -0.42 -19.28
CA GLU A 27 1.55 0.20 -20.15
C GLU A 27 2.85 0.49 -19.39
N LYS A 28 2.74 1.18 -18.26
CA LYS A 28 3.86 1.43 -17.34
C LYS A 28 3.56 0.80 -15.98
N VAL A 29 4.44 -0.10 -15.56
CA VAL A 29 4.34 -0.80 -14.26
C VAL A 29 5.60 -0.54 -13.46
N ARG A 30 5.44 -0.11 -12.22
CA ARG A 30 6.55 0.06 -11.26
C ARG A 30 6.35 -0.86 -10.08
N PHE A 31 7.36 -1.66 -9.78
CA PHE A 31 7.39 -2.54 -8.62
C PHE A 31 8.24 -1.93 -7.52
N VAL A 32 7.71 -1.87 -6.30
CA VAL A 32 8.41 -1.39 -5.12
C VAL A 32 8.29 -2.43 -4.01
N GLU A 33 9.41 -2.81 -3.44
CA GLU A 33 9.47 -3.68 -2.27
C GLU A 33 10.06 -2.89 -1.10
N ARG A 34 9.33 -2.82 0.01
CA ARG A 34 9.74 -2.10 1.23
C ARG A 34 9.90 -3.08 2.37
N HIS A 35 11.00 -2.95 3.09
CA HIS A 35 11.26 -3.65 4.34
C HIS A 35 11.26 -2.65 5.49
N ILE A 36 10.40 -2.89 6.47
CA ILE A 36 10.08 -1.99 7.57
C ILE A 36 10.32 -2.73 8.88
N TYR A 37 11.17 -2.14 9.73
CA TYR A 37 11.36 -2.60 11.10
C TYR A 37 10.63 -1.64 12.04
N ASN A 38 9.68 -2.17 12.79
CA ASN A 38 8.70 -1.41 13.56
C ASN A 38 7.97 -0.39 12.67
N ARG A 39 8.38 0.88 12.73
CA ARG A 39 7.80 1.97 11.93
C ARG A 39 8.82 2.66 11.02
N GLN A 40 10.01 2.07 10.89
CA GLN A 40 11.11 2.62 10.12
C GLN A 40 11.41 1.71 8.92
N GLN A 41 11.20 2.24 7.72
CA GLN A 41 11.70 1.61 6.51
C GLN A 41 13.23 1.59 6.58
N HIS A 42 13.82 0.40 6.50
CA HIS A 42 15.28 0.24 6.54
C HIS A 42 15.86 -0.13 5.19
N LEU A 43 15.09 -0.76 4.30
CA LEU A 43 15.56 -1.26 3.01
C LEU A 43 14.43 -1.19 1.98
N MET A 44 14.75 -0.85 0.73
CA MET A 44 13.76 -0.80 -0.36
C MET A 44 14.38 -1.23 -1.69
N PHE A 45 13.63 -1.96 -2.50
CA PHE A 45 13.89 -2.10 -3.93
C PHE A 45 12.86 -1.31 -4.71
N ASP A 46 13.30 -0.64 -5.76
CA ASP A 46 12.44 0.09 -6.69
C ASP A 46 12.84 -0.31 -8.11
N SER A 47 11.89 -0.80 -8.91
CA SER A 47 12.16 -1.25 -10.28
C SER A 47 12.73 -0.13 -11.16
N ASP A 48 12.38 1.13 -10.89
CA ASP A 48 12.91 2.29 -11.63
C ASP A 48 14.39 2.55 -11.29
N VAL A 49 14.85 2.09 -10.11
CA VAL A 49 16.25 2.18 -9.64
C VAL A 49 17.04 0.90 -9.96
N GLY A 50 16.36 -0.25 -9.97
CA GLY A 50 16.90 -1.55 -10.36
C GLY A 50 17.80 -2.23 -9.32
N HIS A 51 17.89 -1.71 -8.09
CA HIS A 51 18.63 -2.31 -6.99
C HIS A 51 18.10 -1.89 -5.62
N TYR A 52 18.52 -2.60 -4.57
CA TYR A 52 18.15 -2.27 -3.19
C TYR A 52 18.91 -1.06 -2.66
N VAL A 53 18.22 -0.19 -1.94
CA VAL A 53 18.75 0.97 -1.23
C VAL A 53 18.45 0.83 0.26
N GLY A 54 19.49 0.96 1.09
CA GLY A 54 19.38 0.98 2.54
C GLY A 54 19.21 2.41 3.08
N PHE A 55 18.37 2.59 4.10
CA PHE A 55 18.08 3.89 4.74
C PHE A 55 18.60 3.98 6.18
N THR A 56 19.21 2.90 6.67
CA THR A 56 19.81 2.79 8.00
C THR A 56 21.10 1.96 7.87
N PRO A 57 22.02 2.00 8.86
CA PRO A 57 23.22 1.16 8.80
C PRO A 57 22.93 -0.34 8.66
N TYR A 58 21.84 -0.82 9.28
CA TYR A 58 21.36 -2.20 9.11
C TYR A 58 20.84 -2.45 7.69
N GLY A 59 20.06 -1.50 7.16
CA GLY A 59 19.57 -1.52 5.79
C GLY A 59 20.67 -1.49 4.73
N GLU A 60 21.70 -0.67 4.91
CA GLU A 60 22.83 -0.56 3.98
C GLU A 60 23.62 -1.87 3.90
N ARG A 61 23.79 -2.56 5.03
CA ARG A 61 24.41 -3.90 5.07
C ARG A 61 23.59 -4.88 4.24
N ASN A 62 22.29 -4.96 4.50
CA ASN A 62 21.40 -5.86 3.76
C ASN A 62 21.34 -5.51 2.27
N ALA A 63 21.31 -4.22 1.91
CA ALA A 63 21.33 -3.77 0.53
C ALA A 63 22.60 -4.25 -0.19
N ARG A 64 23.77 -4.12 0.43
CA ARG A 64 25.04 -4.61 -0.12
C ARG A 64 24.99 -6.12 -0.34
N ASP A 65 24.53 -6.86 0.66
CA ASP A 65 24.47 -8.33 0.61
C ASP A 65 23.53 -8.79 -0.50
N TRP A 66 22.33 -8.22 -0.61
CA TRP A 66 21.34 -8.62 -1.62
C TRP A 66 21.70 -8.17 -3.03
N ASN A 67 22.26 -6.97 -3.18
CA ASN A 67 22.72 -6.48 -4.48
C ASN A 67 23.92 -7.27 -5.03
N SER A 68 24.61 -8.05 -4.18
CA SER A 68 25.74 -8.88 -4.60
C SER A 68 25.36 -10.18 -5.31
N ASP A 69 24.11 -10.65 -5.16
CA ASP A 69 23.62 -11.86 -5.83
C ASP A 69 22.95 -11.51 -7.17
N PRO A 70 23.59 -11.81 -8.31
CA PRO A 70 23.06 -11.43 -9.62
C PRO A 70 21.76 -12.18 -9.97
N VAL A 71 21.61 -13.43 -9.54
CA VAL A 71 20.43 -14.26 -9.85
C VAL A 71 19.22 -13.71 -9.10
N TYR A 72 19.39 -13.39 -7.81
CA TYR A 72 18.35 -12.76 -7.01
C TYR A 72 17.94 -11.40 -7.57
N MET A 73 18.91 -10.57 -7.98
CA MET A 73 18.64 -9.23 -8.51
C MET A 73 17.96 -9.25 -9.89
N GLU A 74 18.25 -10.24 -10.74
CA GLU A 74 17.52 -10.44 -11.99
C GLU A 74 16.05 -10.80 -11.74
N GLN A 75 15.79 -11.70 -10.80
CA GLN A 75 14.42 -12.06 -10.40
C GLN A 75 13.63 -10.85 -9.88
N LYS A 76 14.28 -9.97 -9.10
CA LYS A 76 13.65 -8.75 -8.56
C LYS A 76 13.37 -7.70 -9.63
N ARG A 77 14.28 -7.49 -10.57
CA ARG A 77 14.07 -6.56 -11.71
C ARG A 77 12.92 -7.01 -12.60
N THR A 78 12.73 -8.32 -12.77
CA THR A 78 11.65 -8.89 -13.58
C THR A 78 10.31 -9.02 -12.84
N SER A 79 10.23 -8.64 -11.55
CA SER A 79 8.97 -8.67 -10.78
C SER A 79 7.87 -7.79 -11.37
N VAL A 80 8.20 -6.77 -12.17
CA VAL A 80 7.20 -6.00 -12.92
C VAL A 80 6.37 -6.88 -13.86
N ASP A 81 6.95 -7.95 -14.41
CA ASP A 81 6.28 -8.80 -15.38
C ASP A 81 5.69 -10.05 -14.71
N TRP A 82 6.54 -10.88 -14.10
CA TRP A 82 6.11 -12.18 -13.59
C TRP A 82 5.17 -12.07 -12.38
N LEU A 83 5.27 -10.98 -11.62
CA LEU A 83 4.40 -10.73 -10.47
C LEU A 83 3.34 -9.68 -10.81
N CYS A 84 3.72 -8.46 -11.17
CA CYS A 84 2.76 -7.36 -11.27
C CYS A 84 1.82 -7.50 -12.47
N ARG A 85 2.34 -7.61 -13.70
CA ARG A 85 1.48 -7.77 -14.90
C ARG A 85 0.64 -9.03 -14.84
N HIS A 86 1.27 -10.16 -14.46
CA HIS A 86 0.58 -11.42 -14.29
C HIS A 86 -0.62 -11.30 -13.34
N ASN A 87 -0.42 -10.76 -12.13
CA ASN A 87 -1.51 -10.61 -11.16
C ASN A 87 -2.54 -9.56 -11.58
N TYR A 88 -2.13 -8.52 -12.31
CA TYR A 88 -3.06 -7.55 -12.88
C TYR A 88 -4.04 -8.24 -13.82
N GLU A 89 -3.57 -9.07 -14.75
CA GLU A 89 -4.43 -9.79 -15.68
C GLU A 89 -5.42 -10.71 -14.96
N VAL A 90 -4.96 -11.45 -13.95
CA VAL A 90 -5.81 -12.32 -13.14
C VAL A 90 -6.85 -11.52 -12.34
N SER A 91 -6.46 -10.38 -11.78
CA SER A 91 -7.32 -9.61 -10.85
C SER A 91 -8.19 -8.54 -11.53
N ARG A 92 -7.86 -8.19 -12.78
CA ARG A 92 -8.51 -7.13 -13.55
C ARG A 92 -10.05 -7.24 -13.57
N PRO A 93 -10.68 -8.41 -13.81
CA PRO A 93 -12.13 -8.50 -13.94
C PRO A 93 -12.92 -8.09 -12.68
N PHE A 94 -12.38 -8.37 -11.49
CA PHE A 94 -13.10 -8.14 -10.22
C PHE A 94 -12.53 -6.98 -9.39
N SER A 95 -11.41 -6.39 -9.80
CA SER A 95 -10.79 -5.24 -9.14
C SER A 95 -10.86 -3.98 -10.01
N VAL A 96 -10.15 -3.96 -11.14
CA VAL A 96 -10.06 -2.78 -12.02
C VAL A 96 -11.36 -2.51 -12.77
N GLU A 97 -11.96 -3.57 -13.31
CA GLU A 97 -13.19 -3.50 -14.11
C GLU A 97 -14.46 -3.53 -13.26
N ARG A 98 -14.32 -3.71 -11.94
CA ARG A 98 -15.46 -3.72 -11.01
C ARG A 98 -16.19 -2.39 -11.08
N ARG A 99 -17.50 -2.46 -11.28
CA ARG A 99 -18.42 -1.33 -11.22
C ARG A 99 -19.62 -1.72 -10.37
N VAL A 100 -19.94 -0.88 -9.39
CA VAL A 100 -21.16 -1.02 -8.57
C VAL A 100 -21.89 0.32 -8.62
N PRO A 101 -23.15 0.35 -9.12
CA PRO A 101 -23.92 1.58 -9.21
C PRO A 101 -24.26 2.13 -7.81
N PRO A 102 -24.36 3.46 -7.63
CA PRO A 102 -24.70 4.05 -6.34
C PRO A 102 -26.17 3.89 -5.98
N SER A 103 -26.41 3.76 -4.67
CA SER A 103 -27.69 4.01 -4.03
C SER A 103 -27.80 5.50 -3.68
N VAL A 104 -28.81 6.19 -4.20
CA VAL A 104 -29.02 7.63 -3.98
C VAL A 104 -30.31 7.86 -3.20
N SER A 105 -30.23 8.64 -2.12
CA SER A 105 -31.41 9.09 -1.38
C SER A 105 -31.31 10.59 -1.06
N ILE A 106 -32.45 11.28 -1.18
CA ILE A 106 -32.56 12.70 -0.85
C ILE A 106 -33.48 12.82 0.35
N SER A 107 -32.99 13.43 1.42
CA SER A 107 -33.76 13.68 2.63
C SER A 107 -33.69 15.15 3.04
N LEU A 108 -34.78 15.65 3.60
CA LEU A 108 -34.81 16.98 4.20
C LEU A 108 -34.18 16.91 5.60
N VAL A 109 -33.17 17.74 5.84
CA VAL A 109 -32.57 17.97 7.15
C VAL A 109 -33.23 19.21 7.74
N PRO A 110 -34.15 19.05 8.70
CA PRO A 110 -34.83 20.17 9.32
C PRO A 110 -33.85 20.99 10.17
N PRO A 111 -34.13 22.30 10.39
CA PRO A 111 -33.36 23.12 11.31
C PRO A 111 -33.39 22.52 12.72
N SER A 112 -32.27 22.62 13.43
CA SER A 112 -32.17 22.20 14.83
C SER A 112 -31.50 23.28 15.67
N SER A 113 -31.60 23.18 17.00
CA SER A 113 -30.91 24.10 17.92
C SER A 113 -29.38 24.07 17.75
N SER A 114 -28.82 22.96 17.26
CA SER A 114 -27.39 22.80 16.96
C SER A 114 -26.99 23.28 15.56
N GLN A 115 -27.94 23.45 14.64
CA GLN A 115 -27.72 24.01 13.30
C GLN A 115 -28.81 25.05 12.97
N PRO A 116 -28.65 26.31 13.44
CA PRO A 116 -29.58 27.39 13.13
C PRO A 116 -29.45 27.79 11.65
N GLY A 117 -30.55 27.71 10.89
CA GLY A 117 -30.59 28.09 9.47
C GLY A 117 -31.80 27.52 8.74
N PRO A 118 -32.01 27.85 7.45
CA PRO A 118 -33.03 27.19 6.63
C PRO A 118 -32.71 25.69 6.49
N GLY A 119 -33.75 24.86 6.43
CA GLY A 119 -33.60 23.41 6.25
C GLY A 119 -32.74 23.08 5.03
N ARG A 120 -31.92 22.04 5.13
CA ARG A 120 -30.99 21.63 4.05
C ARG A 120 -31.51 20.35 3.40
N LEU A 121 -31.14 20.10 2.15
CA LEU A 121 -31.32 18.78 1.53
C LEU A 121 -30.02 18.00 1.67
N LEU A 122 -30.12 16.78 2.20
CA LEU A 122 -29.02 15.81 2.23
C LEU A 122 -29.19 14.87 1.05
N CYS A 123 -28.18 14.82 0.18
CA CYS A 123 -28.04 13.80 -0.85
C CYS A 123 -27.03 12.76 -0.35
N SER A 124 -27.52 11.58 0.02
CA SER A 124 -26.70 10.45 0.43
C SER A 124 -26.46 9.55 -0.77
N VAL A 125 -25.19 9.43 -1.17
CA VAL A 125 -24.73 8.54 -2.25
C VAL A 125 -23.87 7.46 -1.62
N VAL A 126 -24.35 6.22 -1.62
CA VAL A 126 -23.73 5.09 -0.91
C VAL A 126 -23.65 3.85 -1.82
N ASP A 127 -22.98 2.80 -1.34
CA ASP A 127 -22.90 1.47 -1.98
C ASP A 127 -22.33 1.42 -3.40
N PHE A 128 -21.48 2.38 -3.79
CA PHE A 128 -20.87 2.42 -5.12
C PHE A 128 -19.40 2.00 -5.13
N TYR A 129 -18.92 1.61 -6.32
CA TYR A 129 -17.51 1.34 -6.58
C TYR A 129 -17.18 1.61 -8.06
N PRO A 130 -16.03 2.21 -8.39
CA PRO A 130 -14.96 2.68 -7.48
C PRO A 130 -15.30 4.01 -6.77
N ALA A 131 -14.53 4.36 -5.73
CA ALA A 131 -14.75 5.56 -4.92
C ALA A 131 -14.33 6.89 -5.60
N ALA A 132 -13.60 6.81 -6.72
CA ALA A 132 -12.88 7.90 -7.40
C ALA A 132 -11.73 8.50 -6.59
#